data_AF-A0A242A7P0-F1
#
_entry.id   AF-A0A242A7P0-F1
#
_cell.length_a   1.000
_cell.length_b   1.000
_cell.length_c   1.000
_cell.angle_alpha   90.00
_cell.angle_beta   90.00
_cell.angle_gamma   90.00
#
_symmetry.space_group_name_H-M   'P 1'
#
loop_
_entity.id
_entity.type
_entity.pdbx_description
1 polymer ?
#
loop_
_entity_poly.entity_id
_entity_poly.type
_entity_poly.pdbx_seq_one_letter_code
_entity_poly.pdbx_strand_id
1 'polypeptide(L)'
;MAIVQDEVSLVQVSNGKPTGVVSQPTVPTDPYDGMLWQNTGAANYVIGATYSWNGTMWNLYLFMAENILVNTLNAITTNTGALNVTGDLTMATDNTVIKGSYDYGDALGGAFNSRWFEGSFSLGRRFNSYLGDVFNLNSSGGKGSFMHYAESYYGLDYFKLRQYTSRTDKTLLFRTDIDASGISMGTTFGSENVAISPDLGGYIKTGTLNTKSANVSETVTTNDLTMNGIGRFYGQLMAGNIDADTNRTQLSINYNRDLGRMLFSKDDTGRYALSDTIYERTYSSQPAVCITPAGTLGRLTSASKYKLNISEISSLYEKGISLLTIDPKRWNDKTETESLVNALTTGESETVDNVKLTQYNGLIAEDLSAAGLDDFLFRNESGEVEGIEYDKLWTLLIPVIRSQQKYIAEQNAVNQQLFSRLGELRNE
;
A
#
# COMPACT_ATOMS: atom_id res chain seq x y z
N MET A 1 42.07 -34.78 62.52
CA MET A 1 43.37 -35.06 61.87
C MET A 1 43.65 -33.87 60.98
N ALA A 2 44.39 -32.88 61.51
CA ALA A 2 44.66 -31.64 60.82
C ALA A 2 45.86 -31.86 59.89
N ILE A 3 45.67 -31.61 58.60
CA ILE A 3 46.77 -31.55 57.64
C ILE A 3 47.51 -30.24 57.94
N VAL A 4 48.70 -30.36 58.51
CA VAL A 4 49.66 -29.26 58.58
C VAL A 4 50.06 -28.96 57.14
N GLN A 5 49.62 -27.81 56.64
CA GLN A 5 50.11 -27.26 55.39
C GLN A 5 51.45 -26.60 55.75
N ASP A 6 52.55 -27.30 55.48
CA ASP A 6 53.88 -26.68 55.52
C ASP A 6 53.91 -25.61 54.41
N GLU A 7 53.77 -24.34 54.80
CA GLU A 7 54.11 -23.19 53.97
C GLU A 7 55.62 -23.21 53.74
N VAL A 8 56.05 -23.86 52.65
CA VAL A 8 57.43 -23.74 52.19
C VAL A 8 57.62 -22.33 51.65
N SER A 9 58.19 -21.44 52.49
CA SER A 9 58.73 -20.15 52.04
C SER A 9 59.86 -20.41 51.04
N LEU A 10 59.75 -19.85 49.83
CA LEU A 10 60.74 -19.98 48.75
C LEU A 10 62.09 -19.27 49.00
N VAL A 11 62.42 -18.94 50.25
CA VAL A 11 63.77 -18.52 50.62
C VAL A 11 64.17 -19.16 51.95
N GLN A 12 64.89 -20.27 51.86
CA GLN A 12 65.77 -20.72 52.93
C GLN A 12 67.16 -20.92 52.34
N VAL A 13 68.16 -20.18 52.84
CA VAL A 13 69.48 -20.80 52.98
C VAL A 13 70.13 -20.41 54.31
N SER A 14 70.67 -21.45 54.92
CA SER A 14 71.55 -21.52 56.09
C SER A 14 72.55 -20.36 56.23
N ASN A 15 72.84 -19.99 57.50
CA ASN A 15 73.91 -19.09 57.97
C ASN A 15 73.53 -17.63 58.29
N GLY A 16 72.29 -17.35 58.72
CA GLY A 16 71.96 -16.07 59.38
C GLY A 16 72.01 -14.81 58.50
N LYS A 17 72.07 -14.97 57.17
CA LYS A 17 71.99 -13.87 56.21
C LYS A 17 70.53 -13.61 55.78
N PRO A 18 70.15 -12.38 55.41
CA PRO A 18 68.77 -12.04 55.08
C PRO A 18 68.20 -12.87 53.92
N THR A 19 66.96 -13.33 54.03
CA THR A 19 66.29 -14.22 53.08
C THR A 19 65.35 -13.46 52.12
N GLY A 20 65.71 -12.25 51.73
CA GLY A 20 64.82 -11.37 50.94
C GLY A 20 65.55 -10.63 49.83
N VAL A 21 64.77 -9.93 49.01
CA VAL A 21 65.30 -9.01 48.00
C VAL A 21 65.64 -7.69 48.68
N VAL A 22 66.92 -7.31 48.67
CA VAL A 22 67.35 -5.99 49.17
C VAL A 22 67.03 -4.94 48.11
N SER A 23 66.34 -3.86 48.45
CA SER A 23 65.96 -2.81 47.50
C SER A 23 66.65 -1.50 47.87
N GLN A 24 67.58 -1.01 47.03
CA GLN A 24 68.39 0.19 47.33
C GLN A 24 69.01 0.80 46.07
N PRO A 25 69.37 2.12 46.10
CA PRO A 25 69.84 2.85 44.93
C PRO A 25 71.35 2.69 44.64
N THR A 26 72.06 1.89 45.44
CA THR A 26 73.50 1.62 45.26
C THR A 26 73.76 0.12 45.20
N VAL A 27 74.82 -0.28 44.48
CA VAL A 27 75.23 -1.68 44.42
C VAL A 27 75.62 -2.15 45.83
N PRO A 28 75.10 -3.29 46.34
CA PRO A 28 75.49 -3.82 47.64
C PRO A 28 77.01 -4.04 47.73
N THR A 29 77.63 -3.55 48.81
CA THR A 29 79.09 -3.53 48.98
C THR A 29 79.66 -4.81 49.59
N ASP A 30 78.82 -5.65 50.20
CA ASP A 30 79.18 -6.96 50.76
C ASP A 30 78.17 -8.04 50.33
N PRO A 31 78.14 -8.40 49.03
CA PRO A 31 77.21 -9.39 48.51
C PRO A 31 77.62 -10.81 48.94
N TYR A 32 76.62 -11.65 49.20
CA TYR A 32 76.81 -13.08 49.44
C TYR A 32 76.22 -13.89 48.31
N ASP A 33 76.71 -15.12 48.10
CA ASP A 33 76.24 -15.98 47.01
C ASP A 33 74.72 -16.23 47.13
N GLY A 34 74.00 -16.05 46.03
CA GLY A 34 72.54 -16.09 45.98
C GLY A 34 71.82 -14.85 46.53
N MET A 35 72.53 -13.78 46.92
CA MET A 35 71.90 -12.52 47.34
C MET A 35 71.05 -11.95 46.21
N LEU A 36 69.82 -11.55 46.53
CA LEU A 36 68.93 -10.85 45.61
C LEU A 36 68.92 -9.36 45.89
N TRP A 37 69.05 -8.55 44.84
CA TRP A 37 69.03 -7.09 44.93
C TRP A 37 68.13 -6.49 43.85
N GLN A 38 67.17 -5.67 44.26
CA GLN A 38 66.41 -4.81 43.37
C GLN A 38 67.10 -3.45 43.26
N ASN A 39 67.55 -3.12 42.05
CA ASN A 39 68.16 -1.83 41.78
C ASN A 39 67.11 -0.72 41.74
N THR A 40 67.20 0.29 42.62
CA THR A 40 66.28 1.46 42.59
C THR A 40 66.92 2.75 42.08
N GLY A 41 68.21 2.75 41.72
CA GLY A 41 68.89 3.99 41.29
C GLY A 41 70.37 3.89 40.91
N ALA A 42 71.00 2.72 40.97
CA ALA A 42 72.41 2.55 40.63
C ALA A 42 72.60 2.69 39.11
N ALA A 43 73.49 3.60 38.71
CA ALA A 43 73.91 3.74 37.33
C ALA A 43 74.58 2.44 36.83
N ASN A 44 74.39 2.11 35.55
CA ASN A 44 74.84 0.88 34.86
C ASN A 44 74.03 -0.39 35.13
N TYR A 45 72.98 -0.34 35.96
CA TYR A 45 72.04 -1.44 36.15
C TYR A 45 70.63 -1.00 35.73
N VAL A 46 69.79 -1.95 35.30
CA VAL A 46 68.40 -1.64 34.94
C VAL A 46 67.63 -1.27 36.21
N ILE A 47 67.13 -0.04 36.27
CA ILE A 47 66.32 0.44 37.40
C ILE A 47 65.01 -0.37 37.43
N GLY A 48 64.68 -0.92 38.60
CA GLY A 48 63.50 -1.76 38.85
C GLY A 48 63.72 -3.26 38.68
N ALA A 49 64.83 -3.69 38.05
CA ALA A 49 65.13 -5.11 37.87
C ALA A 49 65.72 -5.75 39.14
N THR A 50 65.47 -7.06 39.31
CA THR A 50 66.09 -7.87 40.36
C THR A 50 67.29 -8.62 39.81
N TYR A 51 68.41 -8.52 40.51
CA TYR A 51 69.66 -9.19 40.21
C TYR A 51 69.97 -10.24 41.29
N SER A 52 70.68 -11.29 40.90
CA SER A 52 71.25 -12.30 41.80
C SER A 52 72.78 -12.25 41.75
N TRP A 53 73.42 -12.28 42.90
CA TRP A 53 74.87 -12.45 43.00
C TRP A 53 75.23 -13.93 42.83
N ASN A 54 76.21 -14.24 41.97
CA ASN A 54 76.68 -15.61 41.71
C ASN A 54 78.07 -15.92 42.31
N GLY A 55 78.52 -15.11 43.27
CA GLY A 55 79.86 -15.17 43.85
C GLY A 55 80.88 -14.26 43.18
N THR A 56 80.65 -13.82 41.93
CA THR A 56 81.60 -12.99 41.16
C THR A 56 80.99 -11.71 40.60
N MET A 57 79.72 -11.75 40.16
CA MET A 57 79.04 -10.62 39.54
C MET A 57 77.52 -10.68 39.75
N TRP A 58 76.87 -9.53 39.53
CA TRP A 58 75.41 -9.40 39.51
C TRP A 58 74.84 -9.79 38.14
N ASN A 59 73.92 -10.76 38.11
CA ASN A 59 73.20 -11.18 36.91
C ASN A 59 71.70 -10.94 37.06
N LEU A 60 70.97 -10.77 35.96
CA LEU A 60 69.50 -10.71 36.00
C LEU A 60 68.93 -12.01 36.58
N TYR A 61 68.00 -11.88 37.52
CA TYR A 61 67.36 -13.02 38.16
C TYR A 61 66.29 -13.64 37.25
N LEU A 62 66.37 -14.97 37.04
CA LEU A 62 65.37 -15.76 36.34
C LEU A 62 64.57 -16.58 37.36
N PHE A 63 63.25 -16.45 37.34
CA PHE A 63 62.34 -17.24 38.17
C PHE A 63 61.73 -18.40 37.36
N MET A 64 61.85 -19.63 37.85
CA MET A 64 61.26 -20.84 37.26
C MET A 64 60.50 -21.62 38.34
N ALA A 65 59.25 -21.99 38.06
CA ALA A 65 58.42 -22.78 38.96
C ALA A 65 57.47 -23.67 38.15
N GLU A 66 57.16 -24.87 38.65
CA GLU A 66 56.16 -25.76 38.03
C GLU A 66 54.73 -25.25 38.22
N ASN A 67 54.42 -24.69 39.39
CA ASN A 67 53.11 -24.16 39.75
C ASN A 67 53.26 -22.85 40.53
N ILE A 68 52.35 -21.91 40.30
CA ILE A 68 52.31 -20.62 40.98
C ILE A 68 50.92 -20.46 41.59
N LEU A 69 50.82 -20.46 42.92
CA LEU A 69 49.59 -20.17 43.67
C LEU A 69 49.73 -18.77 44.27
N VAL A 70 49.02 -17.80 43.71
CA VAL A 70 49.07 -16.39 44.13
C VAL A 70 47.67 -15.79 44.19
N ASN A 71 47.46 -14.85 45.11
CA ASN A 71 46.21 -14.08 45.18
C ASN A 71 46.09 -13.07 44.02
N THR A 72 47.23 -12.49 43.62
CA THR A 72 47.32 -11.50 42.54
C THR A 72 48.56 -11.76 41.71
N LEU A 73 48.41 -11.78 40.38
CA LEU A 73 49.50 -11.81 39.42
C LEU A 73 49.47 -10.50 38.61
N ASN A 74 50.52 -9.69 38.71
CA ASN A 74 50.71 -8.51 37.87
C ASN A 74 51.87 -8.76 36.91
N ALA A 75 51.56 -8.94 35.63
CA ALA A 75 52.53 -9.25 34.59
C ALA A 75 52.45 -8.21 33.47
N ILE A 76 53.63 -7.76 33.00
CA ILE A 76 53.73 -6.79 31.89
C ILE A 76 53.32 -7.44 30.56
N THR A 77 53.77 -8.68 30.33
CA THR A 77 53.34 -9.53 29.21
C THR A 77 53.26 -10.97 29.69
N THR A 78 52.32 -11.73 29.13
CA THR A 78 52.17 -13.16 29.41
C THR A 78 51.98 -13.90 28.11
N ASN A 79 52.77 -14.95 27.88
CA ASN A 79 52.52 -15.93 26.83
C ASN A 79 52.10 -17.24 27.50
N THR A 80 50.83 -17.59 27.38
CA THR A 80 50.24 -18.76 28.05
C THR A 80 49.62 -19.68 26.99
N GLY A 81 49.54 -20.98 27.31
CA GLY A 81 48.71 -21.93 26.54
C GLY A 81 47.22 -21.69 26.78
N ALA A 82 46.49 -22.76 27.13
CA ALA A 82 45.08 -22.62 27.48
C ALA A 82 44.90 -21.82 28.79
N LEU A 83 44.06 -20.79 28.75
CA LEU A 83 43.66 -20.02 29.92
C LEU A 83 42.30 -20.54 30.41
N ASN A 84 42.30 -21.25 31.54
CA ASN A 84 41.08 -21.73 32.18
C ASN A 84 40.70 -20.79 33.33
N VAL A 85 39.63 -20.01 33.17
CA VAL A 85 39.13 -19.08 34.18
C VAL A 85 37.86 -19.65 34.81
N THR A 86 37.85 -19.85 36.13
CA THR A 86 36.67 -20.36 36.87
C THR A 86 35.69 -19.26 37.30
N GLY A 87 36.08 -17.99 37.19
CA GLY A 87 35.26 -16.80 37.41
C GLY A 87 35.23 -15.88 36.19
N ASP A 88 35.04 -14.58 36.41
CA ASP A 88 34.94 -13.60 35.32
C ASP A 88 36.32 -13.17 34.80
N LEU A 89 36.47 -13.13 33.47
CA LEU A 89 37.55 -12.42 32.81
C LEU A 89 37.14 -10.94 32.64
N THR A 90 37.69 -10.05 33.47
CA THR A 90 37.39 -8.61 33.43
C THR A 90 38.50 -7.81 32.74
N MET A 91 38.16 -6.98 31.75
CA MET A 91 39.10 -6.07 31.06
C MET A 91 38.93 -4.63 31.57
N ALA A 92 39.78 -4.19 32.51
CA ALA A 92 39.57 -2.98 33.31
C ALA A 92 40.23 -1.68 32.77
N THR A 93 41.15 -1.75 31.79
CA THR A 93 41.87 -0.59 31.21
C THR A 93 42.08 -0.74 29.69
N ASP A 94 42.68 0.25 29.02
CA ASP A 94 42.87 0.50 27.56
C ASP A 94 43.00 -0.70 26.58
N ASN A 95 43.34 -1.89 27.07
CA ASN A 95 43.24 -3.15 26.34
C ASN A 95 41.76 -3.57 26.22
N THR A 96 41.06 -2.91 25.30
CA THR A 96 39.61 -2.95 25.12
C THR A 96 39.11 -4.13 24.28
N VAL A 97 39.98 -5.09 23.90
CA VAL A 97 39.68 -6.07 22.85
C VAL A 97 40.35 -7.43 23.07
N ILE A 98 39.59 -8.52 22.93
CA ILE A 98 40.13 -9.87 22.67
C ILE A 98 40.21 -10.06 21.15
N LYS A 99 41.41 -10.34 20.63
CA LYS A 99 41.63 -10.56 19.18
C LYS A 99 42.09 -11.98 18.92
N GLY A 100 41.66 -12.52 17.80
CA GLY A 100 42.22 -13.75 17.26
C GLY A 100 42.22 -13.74 15.74
N SER A 101 43.06 -14.60 15.16
CA SER A 101 43.08 -14.90 13.73
C SER A 101 42.56 -16.31 13.50
N TYR A 102 41.94 -16.53 12.35
CA TYR A 102 41.49 -17.85 11.92
C TYR A 102 41.85 -18.05 10.45
N ASP A 103 42.17 -19.30 10.11
CA ASP A 103 42.32 -19.80 8.74
C ASP A 103 41.73 -21.21 8.75
N TYR A 104 40.45 -21.31 8.41
CA TYR A 104 39.67 -22.54 8.57
C TYR A 104 38.65 -22.69 7.45
N GLY A 105 38.50 -23.91 6.95
CA GLY A 105 37.45 -24.28 6.02
C GLY A 105 36.48 -25.29 6.62
N ASP A 106 35.21 -25.12 6.31
CA ASP A 106 34.20 -26.12 6.62
C ASP A 106 34.50 -27.44 5.90
N ALA A 107 34.10 -28.56 6.49
CA ALA A 107 34.07 -29.82 5.78
C ALA A 107 33.15 -29.71 4.55
N LEU A 108 33.52 -30.34 3.43
CA LEU A 108 32.66 -30.38 2.25
C LEU A 108 31.29 -30.95 2.58
N GLY A 109 30.25 -30.14 2.39
CA GLY A 109 28.87 -30.53 2.72
C GLY A 109 28.54 -30.50 4.22
N GLY A 110 29.47 -30.05 5.07
CA GLY A 110 29.30 -29.94 6.52
C GLY A 110 28.57 -28.66 6.96
N ALA A 111 28.40 -27.68 6.07
CA ALA A 111 27.70 -26.43 6.35
C ALA A 111 26.79 -26.00 5.18
N PHE A 112 25.73 -25.24 5.49
CA PHE A 112 24.75 -24.72 4.51
C PHE A 112 25.41 -23.96 3.35
N ASN A 113 26.52 -23.26 3.63
CA ASN A 113 27.36 -22.67 2.60
C ASN A 113 28.82 -22.91 2.99
N SER A 114 29.30 -24.13 2.70
CA SER A 114 30.65 -24.58 3.06
C SER A 114 31.69 -23.70 2.38
N ARG A 115 32.50 -23.02 3.18
CA ARG A 115 33.48 -22.03 2.71
C ARG A 115 34.78 -22.16 3.46
N TRP A 116 35.82 -21.52 2.91
CA TRP A 116 37.06 -21.29 3.61
C TRP A 116 37.16 -19.82 4.00
N PHE A 117 37.48 -19.57 5.27
CA PHE A 117 37.56 -18.25 5.86
C PHE A 117 38.99 -18.01 6.37
N GLU A 118 39.59 -16.92 5.91
CA GLU A 118 40.86 -16.43 6.44
C GLU A 118 40.65 -15.01 6.96
N GLY A 119 40.86 -14.81 8.25
CA GLY A 119 40.52 -13.52 8.84
C GLY A 119 40.87 -13.38 10.30
N SER A 120 40.24 -12.38 10.91
CA SER A 120 40.36 -12.11 12.32
C SER A 120 39.02 -11.81 12.94
N PHE A 121 38.92 -12.12 14.23
CA PHE A 121 37.84 -11.67 15.08
C PHE A 121 38.38 -10.71 16.13
N SER A 122 37.50 -9.83 16.57
CA SER A 122 37.78 -8.84 17.60
C SER A 122 36.55 -8.72 18.48
N LEU A 123 36.65 -9.08 19.74
CA LEU A 123 35.62 -8.84 20.76
C LEU A 123 35.99 -7.57 21.49
N GLY A 124 35.45 -6.44 21.03
CA GLY A 124 35.84 -5.12 21.50
C GLY A 124 34.76 -4.45 22.36
N ARG A 125 35.16 -3.44 23.13
CA ARG A 125 34.27 -2.66 24.01
C ARG A 125 33.03 -2.06 23.31
N ARG A 126 33.11 -1.76 22.01
CA ARG A 126 32.02 -1.13 21.24
C ARG A 126 31.26 -2.11 20.36
N PHE A 127 31.94 -3.13 19.85
CA PHE A 127 31.38 -4.11 18.95
C PHE A 127 32.27 -5.34 18.86
N ASN A 128 31.64 -6.45 18.50
CA ASN A 128 32.31 -7.64 18.02
C ASN A 128 32.40 -7.55 16.49
N SER A 129 33.54 -7.92 15.91
CA SER A 129 33.70 -7.94 14.46
C SER A 129 34.39 -9.19 13.96
N TYR A 130 34.00 -9.61 12.76
CA TYR A 130 34.66 -10.65 11.96
C TYR A 130 35.03 -10.06 10.62
N LEU A 131 36.30 -10.16 10.26
CA LEU A 131 36.90 -9.47 9.12
C LEU A 131 37.78 -10.47 8.37
N GLY A 132 37.43 -10.81 7.14
CA GLY A 132 38.17 -11.86 6.45
C GLY A 132 37.88 -12.01 4.97
N ASP A 133 38.83 -12.66 4.31
CA ASP A 133 38.73 -13.10 2.94
C ASP A 133 37.96 -14.43 2.91
N VAL A 134 36.98 -14.50 2.01
CA VAL A 134 36.10 -15.66 1.83
C VAL A 134 36.47 -16.35 0.54
N PHE A 135 36.68 -17.65 0.60
CA PHE A 135 37.05 -18.48 -0.53
C PHE A 135 36.03 -19.61 -0.71
N ASN A 136 35.85 -20.04 -1.96
CA ASN A 136 35.22 -21.31 -2.26
C ASN A 136 36.07 -22.45 -1.68
N LEU A 137 35.45 -23.60 -1.44
CA LEU A 137 36.18 -24.85 -1.26
C LEU A 137 36.57 -25.44 -2.62
N ASN A 138 37.74 -26.06 -2.69
CA ASN A 138 38.10 -26.91 -3.82
C ASN A 138 37.43 -28.29 -3.71
N SER A 139 37.58 -29.13 -4.74
CA SER A 139 36.96 -30.48 -4.80
C SER A 139 37.36 -31.42 -3.67
N SER A 140 38.46 -31.13 -2.97
CA SER A 140 38.97 -31.92 -1.85
C SER A 140 38.66 -31.29 -0.48
N GLY A 141 37.90 -30.18 -0.46
CA GLY A 141 37.54 -29.47 0.77
C GLY A 141 38.63 -28.56 1.31
N GLY A 142 39.70 -28.35 0.55
CA GLY A 142 40.71 -27.35 0.85
C GLY A 142 40.29 -25.97 0.34
N LYS A 143 41.12 -24.97 0.68
CA LYS A 143 40.97 -23.59 0.20
C LYS A 143 40.97 -23.52 -1.34
N GLY A 144 39.96 -22.88 -1.91
CA GLY A 144 39.76 -22.72 -3.35
C GLY A 144 39.91 -21.28 -3.79
N SER A 145 39.13 -20.88 -4.80
CA SER A 145 39.19 -19.53 -5.38
C SER A 145 38.62 -18.48 -4.43
N PHE A 146 39.25 -17.31 -4.42
CA PHE A 146 38.76 -16.15 -3.70
C PHE A 146 37.41 -15.69 -4.24
N MET A 147 36.50 -15.29 -3.34
CA MET A 147 35.16 -14.82 -3.68
C MET A 147 34.99 -13.33 -3.43
N HIS A 148 35.18 -12.92 -2.18
CA HIS A 148 34.98 -11.55 -1.71
C HIS A 148 35.62 -11.39 -0.33
N TYR A 149 35.80 -10.14 0.06
CA TYR A 149 36.14 -9.80 1.43
C TYR A 149 34.85 -9.48 2.20
N ALA A 150 34.72 -10.01 3.41
CA ALA A 150 33.53 -9.85 4.23
C ALA A 150 33.83 -9.14 5.55
N GLU A 151 32.87 -8.32 5.98
CA GLU A 151 32.87 -7.68 7.29
C GLU A 151 31.53 -7.94 7.98
N SER A 152 31.60 -8.42 9.21
CA SER A 152 30.45 -8.51 10.10
C SER A 152 30.73 -7.69 11.35
N TYR A 153 29.77 -6.88 11.76
CA TYR A 153 29.85 -6.10 13.00
C TYR A 153 28.60 -6.30 13.84
N TYR A 154 28.79 -6.49 15.14
CA TYR A 154 27.72 -6.62 16.13
C TYR A 154 28.01 -5.67 17.29
N GLY A 155 27.26 -4.58 17.35
CA GLY A 155 27.36 -3.54 18.38
C GLY A 155 26.11 -3.47 19.25
N LEU A 156 26.10 -2.50 20.16
CA LEU A 156 24.97 -2.26 21.07
C LEU A 156 23.67 -1.89 20.32
N ASP A 157 23.80 -1.15 19.22
CA ASP A 157 22.69 -0.57 18.47
C ASP A 157 22.76 -0.89 16.97
N TYR A 158 23.64 -1.80 16.54
CA TYR A 158 23.72 -2.22 15.14
C TYR A 158 24.19 -3.66 14.93
N PHE A 159 23.72 -4.24 13.84
CA PHE A 159 24.19 -5.48 13.24
C PHE A 159 24.43 -5.25 11.75
N LYS A 160 25.65 -5.46 11.28
CA LYS A 160 26.05 -5.14 9.91
C LYS A 160 26.71 -6.33 9.25
N LEU A 161 26.33 -6.61 8.01
CA LEU A 161 26.91 -7.62 7.14
C LEU A 161 27.27 -6.98 5.80
N ARG A 162 28.55 -7.04 5.41
CA ARG A 162 29.04 -6.34 4.23
C ARG A 162 29.99 -7.21 3.43
N GLN A 163 29.91 -7.08 2.11
CA GLN A 163 30.77 -7.77 1.16
C GLN A 163 31.43 -6.77 0.22
N TYR A 164 32.68 -7.02 -0.09
CA TYR A 164 33.51 -6.16 -0.92
C TYR A 164 34.31 -6.98 -1.95
N THR A 165 34.69 -6.33 -3.04
CA THR A 165 35.54 -6.95 -4.10
C THR A 165 36.83 -7.52 -3.55
N SER A 166 37.50 -6.84 -2.63
CA SER A 166 38.68 -7.35 -1.92
C SER A 166 38.96 -6.56 -0.65
N ARG A 167 39.91 -7.06 0.16
CA ARG A 167 40.42 -6.35 1.34
C ARG A 167 41.06 -5.00 1.01
N THR A 168 41.64 -4.86 -0.17
CA THR A 168 42.39 -3.65 -0.56
C THR A 168 41.52 -2.66 -1.32
N ASP A 169 40.78 -3.12 -2.33
CA ASP A 169 39.95 -2.27 -3.20
C ASP A 169 38.67 -1.79 -2.49
N LYS A 170 38.10 -2.61 -1.60
CA LYS A 170 36.92 -2.28 -0.79
C LYS A 170 35.72 -1.73 -1.59
N THR A 171 35.59 -2.07 -2.87
CA THR A 171 34.39 -1.75 -3.64
C THR A 171 33.22 -2.56 -3.09
N LEU A 172 32.17 -1.88 -2.60
CA LEU A 172 31.01 -2.53 -1.99
C LEU A 172 30.25 -3.35 -3.03
N LEU A 173 30.03 -4.62 -2.72
CA LEU A 173 29.21 -5.52 -3.52
C LEU A 173 27.80 -5.59 -2.96
N PHE A 174 27.68 -5.68 -1.64
CA PHE A 174 26.41 -5.78 -0.94
C PHE A 174 26.55 -5.39 0.53
N ARG A 175 25.51 -4.80 1.09
CA ARG A 175 25.36 -4.57 2.53
C ARG A 175 23.96 -4.93 3.01
N THR A 176 23.90 -5.40 4.24
CA THR A 176 22.72 -5.35 5.11
C THR A 176 23.16 -4.71 6.40
N ASP A 177 22.67 -3.51 6.67
CA ASP A 177 22.94 -2.78 7.89
C ASP A 177 21.62 -2.66 8.65
N ILE A 178 21.57 -3.29 9.82
CA ILE A 178 20.49 -3.16 10.80
C ILE A 178 21.02 -2.27 11.91
N ASP A 179 20.23 -1.29 12.32
CA ASP A 179 20.49 -0.51 13.52
C ASP A 179 19.18 -0.15 14.22
N ALA A 180 19.28 0.57 15.34
CA ALA A 180 18.12 1.06 16.07
C ALA A 180 17.18 1.92 15.20
N SER A 181 17.69 2.51 14.11
CA SER A 181 16.96 3.33 13.16
C SER A 181 16.42 2.54 11.97
N GLY A 182 16.64 1.23 11.85
CA GLY A 182 15.99 0.38 10.84
C GLY A 182 16.87 -0.67 10.18
N ILE A 183 16.42 -1.14 9.02
CA ILE A 183 17.10 -2.10 8.16
C ILE A 183 17.35 -1.43 6.81
N SER A 184 18.60 -1.40 6.38
CA SER A 184 18.98 -0.91 5.06
C SER A 184 19.77 -1.97 4.28
N MET A 185 19.45 -2.12 3.00
CA MET A 185 20.13 -3.06 2.10
C MET A 185 20.46 -2.36 0.78
N GLY A 186 21.64 -2.61 0.23
CA GLY A 186 22.07 -1.98 -1.00
C GLY A 186 23.42 -2.47 -1.50
N THR A 187 23.82 -1.97 -2.67
CA THR A 187 25.13 -2.25 -3.28
C THR A 187 26.07 -1.05 -3.24
N THR A 188 25.58 0.10 -2.79
CA THR A 188 26.36 1.34 -2.60
C THR A 188 26.11 1.91 -1.20
N PHE A 189 27.01 2.78 -0.74
CA PHE A 189 26.77 3.54 0.48
C PHE A 189 25.91 4.77 0.17
N GLY A 190 25.00 5.12 1.08
CA GLY A 190 24.19 6.34 0.99
C GLY A 190 22.97 6.28 0.05
N SER A 191 22.78 5.19 -0.71
CA SER A 191 21.56 4.94 -1.49
C SER A 191 21.11 3.49 -1.28
N GLU A 192 19.89 3.31 -0.78
CA GLU A 192 19.38 2.01 -0.35
C GLU A 192 18.43 1.44 -1.40
N ASN A 193 18.60 0.15 -1.72
CA ASN A 193 17.70 -0.57 -2.62
C ASN A 193 16.44 -1.02 -1.86
N VAL A 194 16.61 -1.35 -0.58
CA VAL A 194 15.53 -1.74 0.33
C VAL A 194 15.80 -1.08 1.68
N ALA A 195 14.82 -0.36 2.21
CA ALA A 195 14.88 0.33 3.49
C ALA A 195 13.61 0.05 4.30
N ILE A 196 13.75 -0.43 5.53
CA ILE A 196 12.67 -0.56 6.52
C ILE A 196 13.12 0.22 7.75
N SER A 197 12.75 1.49 7.83
CA SER A 197 13.17 2.37 8.92
C SER A 197 11.96 3.07 9.52
N PRO A 198 11.89 3.26 10.85
CA PRO A 198 10.89 4.14 11.48
C PRO A 198 11.04 5.58 10.98
N ASP A 199 12.27 6.03 10.74
CA ASP A 199 12.61 7.41 10.34
C ASP A 199 12.29 7.69 8.86
N LEU A 200 12.20 6.64 8.03
CA LEU A 200 11.79 6.69 6.61
C LEU A 200 10.36 6.15 6.37
N GLY A 201 9.61 5.86 7.44
CA GLY A 201 8.23 5.39 7.37
C GLY A 201 8.03 3.99 6.77
N GLY A 202 8.95 3.04 6.97
CA GLY A 202 8.81 1.71 6.37
C GLY A 202 7.58 1.01 6.89
N TYR A 203 6.70 0.39 6.07
CA TYR A 203 5.44 -0.19 6.57
C TYR A 203 5.41 -1.67 6.85
N ILE A 204 5.08 -2.04 8.09
CA ILE A 204 4.07 -1.51 9.05
C ILE A 204 2.75 -2.19 8.71
N LYS A 205 2.13 -2.69 9.78
CA LYS A 205 0.75 -3.16 9.91
C LYS A 205 -0.32 -2.20 9.31
N THR A 206 0.12 -1.05 8.81
CA THR A 206 -0.45 0.03 7.97
C THR A 206 0.66 0.64 7.07
N GLY A 207 0.61 0.47 5.75
CA GLY A 207 1.24 1.43 4.82
C GLY A 207 1.39 0.96 3.36
N THR A 208 1.91 1.84 2.51
CA THR A 208 1.66 1.86 1.06
C THR A 208 2.92 1.69 0.20
N LEU A 209 3.14 0.50 -0.39
CA LEU A 209 4.26 0.18 -1.31
C LEU A 209 4.18 0.98 -2.62
N ASN A 210 5.15 1.86 -2.89
CA ASN A 210 5.18 2.68 -4.11
C ASN A 210 6.50 2.47 -4.88
N THR A 211 6.41 1.95 -6.11
CA THR A 211 7.55 1.49 -6.93
C THR A 211 7.69 2.32 -8.21
N LYS A 212 8.89 2.86 -8.49
CA LYS A 212 9.16 3.64 -9.72
C LYS A 212 9.62 2.69 -10.83
N SER A 213 8.73 2.40 -11.79
CA SER A 213 8.94 1.42 -12.88
C SER A 213 8.97 -0.06 -12.45
N ALA A 214 8.47 -0.36 -11.26
CA ALA A 214 8.17 -1.72 -10.83
C ALA A 214 6.65 -1.84 -10.59
N ASN A 215 6.11 -3.03 -10.76
CA ASN A 215 4.72 -3.31 -10.38
C ASN A 215 4.60 -3.18 -8.85
N VAL A 216 3.66 -2.38 -8.36
CA VAL A 216 3.12 -2.57 -7.00
C VAL A 216 2.21 -3.81 -7.08
N SER A 217 2.80 -5.01 -6.98
CA SER A 217 2.03 -6.25 -6.84
C SER A 217 1.86 -6.52 -5.35
N GLU A 218 0.85 -5.91 -4.75
CA GLU A 218 0.35 -6.39 -3.47
C GLU A 218 -0.45 -7.67 -3.77
N THR A 219 0.11 -8.85 -3.51
CA THR A 219 -0.71 -10.08 -3.48
C THR A 219 -1.51 -10.07 -2.18
N VAL A 220 -2.58 -9.29 -2.15
CA VAL A 220 -3.56 -9.29 -1.06
C VAL A 220 -4.25 -10.64 -1.09
N THR A 221 -3.80 -11.60 -0.29
CA THR A 221 -4.24 -13.00 -0.41
C THR A 221 -5.53 -13.27 0.38
N THR A 222 -5.92 -12.38 1.29
CA THR A 222 -7.20 -12.48 2.00
C THR A 222 -7.79 -11.11 2.26
N ASN A 223 -8.87 -10.89 1.53
CA ASN A 223 -9.86 -9.81 1.62
C ASN A 223 -9.59 -8.68 0.65
N ASP A 224 -10.66 -8.27 -0.01
CA ASP A 224 -10.74 -7.14 -0.92
C ASP A 224 -9.95 -5.93 -0.40
N LEU A 225 -9.64 -4.98 -1.30
CA LEU A 225 -9.34 -3.61 -0.89
C LEU A 225 -10.59 -3.04 -0.20
N THR A 226 -10.74 -3.35 1.09
CA THR A 226 -11.95 -3.11 1.87
C THR A 226 -11.75 -1.79 2.59
N MET A 227 -12.28 -0.72 2.03
CA MET A 227 -12.39 0.55 2.74
C MET A 227 -13.56 0.45 3.72
N ASN A 228 -13.31 -0.03 4.95
CA ASN A 228 -14.30 -0.03 6.01
C ASN A 228 -14.35 1.35 6.68
N GLY A 229 -15.32 2.17 6.26
CA GLY A 229 -15.52 3.55 6.70
C GLY A 229 -15.80 4.48 5.52
N ILE A 230 -16.28 5.70 5.78
CA ILE A 230 -16.50 6.71 4.74
C ILE A 230 -15.13 7.10 4.16
N GLY A 231 -14.73 6.51 3.03
CA GLY A 231 -13.44 6.77 2.40
C GLY A 231 -13.53 6.59 0.88
N ARG A 232 -13.02 7.59 0.14
CA ARG A 232 -13.04 7.65 -1.33
C ARG A 232 -11.80 7.00 -1.95
N PHE A 233 -11.98 6.34 -3.09
CA PHE A 233 -10.90 5.81 -3.93
C PHE A 233 -10.49 6.83 -4.99
N TYR A 234 -9.25 7.34 -4.93
CA TYR A 234 -8.64 8.16 -5.99
C TYR A 234 -7.66 7.33 -6.81
N GLY A 235 -8.16 6.59 -7.79
CA GLY A 235 -7.34 5.94 -8.81
C GLY A 235 -7.35 6.73 -10.11
N GLN A 236 -6.18 7.22 -10.54
CA GLN A 236 -5.98 7.76 -11.88
C GLN A 236 -5.60 6.57 -12.79
N LEU A 237 -6.49 6.06 -13.64
CA LEU A 237 -6.00 5.31 -14.81
C LEU A 237 -5.50 6.34 -15.81
N MET A 238 -4.39 6.04 -16.46
CA MET A 238 -3.88 6.82 -17.60
C MET A 238 -4.87 6.86 -18.79
N ALA A 239 -6.06 6.25 -18.66
CA ALA A 239 -7.22 6.40 -19.53
C ALA A 239 -8.59 6.31 -18.79
N GLY A 240 -8.75 6.89 -17.59
CA GLY A 240 -10.05 7.09 -16.92
C GLY A 240 -10.03 6.96 -15.38
N ASN A 241 -11.00 7.54 -14.67
CA ASN A 241 -11.14 7.37 -13.21
C ASN A 241 -12.45 6.61 -12.91
N ILE A 242 -12.42 5.71 -11.91
CA ILE A 242 -13.61 5.14 -11.28
C ILE A 242 -13.67 5.73 -9.87
N ASP A 243 -14.66 6.58 -9.62
CA ASP A 243 -14.97 7.09 -8.28
C ASP A 243 -16.21 6.35 -7.77
N ALA A 244 -16.12 5.78 -6.58
CA ALA A 244 -17.22 5.09 -5.90
C ALA A 244 -17.32 5.70 -4.48
N ASP A 245 -18.24 6.63 -4.30
CA ASP A 245 -18.52 7.30 -3.02
C ASP A 245 -19.63 6.55 -2.27
N THR A 246 -19.41 6.20 -1.00
CA THR A 246 -20.42 5.51 -0.17
C THR A 246 -21.57 6.43 0.26
N ASN A 247 -21.40 7.76 0.20
CA ASN A 247 -22.45 8.73 0.56
C ASN A 247 -23.35 9.09 -0.63
N ARG A 248 -22.91 8.85 -1.87
CA ARG A 248 -23.68 9.03 -3.10
C ARG A 248 -23.31 7.90 -4.05
N THR A 249 -24.21 6.96 -4.29
CA THR A 249 -24.01 5.86 -5.24
C THR A 249 -23.79 6.44 -6.64
N GLN A 250 -22.54 6.78 -6.94
CA GLN A 250 -22.15 7.42 -8.19
C GLN A 250 -21.17 6.54 -8.93
N LEU A 251 -21.43 6.34 -10.22
CA LEU A 251 -20.47 5.81 -11.18
C LEU A 251 -20.31 6.87 -12.27
N SER A 252 -19.13 7.46 -12.33
CA SER A 252 -18.77 8.46 -13.33
C SER A 252 -17.64 7.94 -14.19
N ILE A 253 -17.88 7.80 -15.50
CA ILE A 253 -16.86 7.42 -16.48
C ILE A 253 -16.49 8.70 -17.24
N ASN A 254 -15.29 9.24 -16.98
CA ASN A 254 -14.81 10.48 -17.59
C ASN A 254 -13.52 10.24 -18.39
N TYR A 255 -13.39 10.93 -19.53
CA TYR A 255 -12.12 11.05 -20.24
C TYR A 255 -11.81 12.54 -20.49
N ASN A 256 -11.17 13.20 -19.52
CA ASN A 256 -10.93 14.66 -19.50
C ASN A 256 -12.21 15.51 -19.45
N ARG A 257 -12.13 16.72 -18.89
CA ARG A 257 -13.31 17.61 -18.69
C ARG A 257 -14.02 18.03 -20.00
N ASP A 258 -13.42 17.73 -21.15
CA ASP A 258 -13.88 18.16 -22.48
C ASP A 258 -14.47 17.02 -23.33
N LEU A 259 -14.52 15.77 -22.85
CA LEU A 259 -15.03 14.65 -23.65
C LEU A 259 -15.92 13.72 -22.80
N GLY A 260 -17.22 13.67 -23.12
CA GLY A 260 -18.13 12.58 -22.77
C GLY A 260 -18.36 12.30 -21.28
N ARG A 261 -19.52 12.66 -20.73
CA ARG A 261 -19.93 12.30 -19.35
C ARG A 261 -21.21 11.47 -19.32
N MET A 262 -21.21 10.37 -18.58
CA MET A 262 -22.41 9.69 -18.09
C MET A 262 -22.31 9.50 -16.58
N LEU A 263 -23.34 9.94 -15.86
CA LEU A 263 -23.43 9.92 -14.40
C LEU A 263 -24.65 9.11 -13.99
N PHE A 264 -24.46 8.05 -13.22
CA PHE A 264 -25.53 7.43 -12.45
C PHE A 264 -25.44 7.98 -11.03
N SER A 265 -26.54 8.49 -10.47
CA SER A 265 -26.53 9.15 -9.15
C SER A 265 -27.92 9.07 -8.49
N LYS A 266 -28.05 9.63 -7.30
CA LYS A 266 -29.34 9.86 -6.64
C LYS A 266 -29.40 11.28 -6.05
N ASP A 267 -30.59 11.86 -6.06
CA ASP A 267 -31.00 13.01 -5.25
C ASP A 267 -32.25 12.62 -4.43
N ASP A 268 -32.89 13.60 -3.79
CA ASP A 268 -34.05 13.36 -2.93
C ASP A 268 -35.34 13.04 -3.71
N THR A 269 -35.32 13.19 -5.05
CA THR A 269 -36.41 12.77 -5.95
C THR A 269 -36.23 11.34 -6.47
N GLY A 270 -35.02 10.79 -6.38
CA GLY A 270 -34.74 9.40 -6.73
C GLY A 270 -33.39 9.19 -7.39
N ARG A 271 -33.25 8.04 -8.07
CA ARG A 271 -32.04 7.68 -8.81
C ARG A 271 -32.15 8.22 -10.24
N TYR A 272 -31.09 8.82 -10.76
CA TYR A 272 -31.06 9.39 -12.11
C TYR A 272 -29.82 8.97 -12.91
N ALA A 273 -29.97 9.02 -14.23
CA ALA A 273 -28.87 8.91 -15.19
C ALA A 273 -28.76 10.23 -15.96
N LEU A 274 -27.66 10.95 -15.78
CA LEU A 274 -27.40 12.27 -16.37
C LEU A 274 -26.24 12.20 -17.37
N SER A 275 -26.41 12.86 -18.51
CA SER A 275 -25.34 13.01 -19.50
C SER A 275 -25.50 14.29 -20.32
N ASP A 276 -24.69 15.30 -20.00
CA ASP A 276 -24.63 16.55 -20.76
C ASP A 276 -24.24 16.29 -22.22
N THR A 277 -23.41 15.28 -22.45
CA THR A 277 -23.00 14.85 -23.79
C THR A 277 -24.16 14.30 -24.62
N ILE A 278 -25.11 13.62 -23.97
CA ILE A 278 -26.35 13.19 -24.64
C ILE A 278 -27.27 14.41 -24.85
N TYR A 279 -27.40 15.29 -23.85
CA TYR A 279 -28.27 16.47 -23.91
C TYR A 279 -27.86 17.48 -25.01
N GLU A 280 -26.57 17.80 -25.12
CA GLU A 280 -26.06 18.79 -26.08
C GLU A 280 -26.05 18.27 -27.53
N ARG A 281 -26.18 16.95 -27.74
CA ARG A 281 -26.26 16.35 -29.07
C ARG A 281 -27.66 16.47 -29.64
N THR A 282 -27.87 17.54 -30.40
CA THR A 282 -29.11 17.76 -31.17
C THR A 282 -29.06 17.04 -32.51
N TYR A 283 -30.19 16.48 -32.92
CA TYR A 283 -30.38 15.85 -34.23
C TYR A 283 -31.70 16.33 -34.84
N SER A 284 -31.75 16.51 -36.16
CA SER A 284 -32.98 16.87 -36.88
C SER A 284 -33.86 15.66 -37.25
N SER A 285 -33.48 14.45 -36.83
CA SER A 285 -34.21 13.20 -37.06
C SER A 285 -34.96 12.76 -35.80
N GLN A 286 -36.06 12.01 -35.92
CA GLN A 286 -36.82 11.45 -34.79
C GLN A 286 -36.42 10.00 -34.42
N PRO A 287 -35.40 9.77 -33.58
CA PRO A 287 -35.36 8.60 -32.73
C PRO A 287 -35.59 9.02 -31.27
N ALA A 288 -36.77 8.70 -30.74
CA ALA A 288 -37.07 8.80 -29.31
C ALA A 288 -36.69 7.49 -28.59
N VAL A 289 -36.20 7.60 -27.36
CA VAL A 289 -35.91 6.47 -26.47
C VAL A 289 -37.11 6.20 -25.56
N CYS A 290 -37.35 4.94 -25.22
CA CYS A 290 -38.31 4.53 -24.19
C CYS A 290 -37.60 3.78 -23.07
N ILE A 291 -38.23 3.69 -21.90
CA ILE A 291 -37.78 2.87 -20.78
C ILE A 291 -38.70 1.64 -20.71
N THR A 292 -38.12 0.45 -20.65
CA THR A 292 -38.89 -0.80 -20.47
C THR A 292 -39.30 -1.00 -19.00
N PRO A 293 -40.28 -1.87 -18.70
CA PRO A 293 -40.60 -2.23 -17.30
C PRO A 293 -39.38 -2.75 -16.50
N ALA A 294 -38.40 -3.36 -17.18
CA ALA A 294 -37.16 -3.82 -16.58
C ALA A 294 -36.10 -2.70 -16.37
N GLY A 295 -36.45 -1.43 -16.64
CA GLY A 295 -35.56 -0.29 -16.47
C GLY A 295 -34.49 -0.13 -17.55
N THR A 296 -34.68 -0.74 -18.73
CA THR A 296 -33.71 -0.65 -19.85
C THR A 296 -34.12 0.40 -20.88
N LEU A 297 -33.14 1.08 -21.49
CA LEU A 297 -33.38 2.02 -22.59
C LEU A 297 -33.58 1.28 -23.92
N GLY A 298 -34.70 1.56 -24.60
CA GLY A 298 -35.05 1.03 -25.92
C GLY A 298 -35.25 2.13 -26.96
N ARG A 299 -35.27 1.77 -28.25
CA ARG A 299 -35.62 2.69 -29.35
C ARG A 299 -37.05 2.45 -29.79
N LEU A 300 -37.81 3.53 -29.99
CA LEU A 300 -39.10 3.47 -30.66
C LEU A 300 -38.90 3.22 -32.17
N THR A 301 -39.67 2.30 -32.75
CA THR A 301 -39.61 1.98 -34.18
C THR A 301 -41.01 1.87 -34.79
N SER A 302 -41.16 2.30 -36.05
CA SER A 302 -42.45 2.21 -36.77
C SER A 302 -42.34 1.52 -38.15
N ALA A 303 -41.13 1.09 -38.54
CA ALA A 303 -40.92 0.45 -39.84
C ALA A 303 -41.56 -0.96 -39.89
N SER A 304 -42.13 -1.33 -41.04
CA SER A 304 -42.81 -2.62 -41.25
C SER A 304 -41.93 -3.84 -40.93
N LYS A 305 -40.62 -3.77 -41.14
CA LYS A 305 -39.68 -4.85 -40.79
C LYS A 305 -39.64 -5.23 -39.30
N TYR A 306 -40.14 -4.36 -38.43
CA TYR A 306 -40.25 -4.61 -36.98
C TYR A 306 -41.68 -4.96 -36.55
N LYS A 307 -42.62 -5.13 -37.50
CA LYS A 307 -44.04 -5.37 -37.22
C LYS A 307 -44.51 -6.63 -37.93
N LEU A 308 -45.40 -7.39 -37.28
CA LEU A 308 -46.06 -8.57 -37.83
C LEU A 308 -47.57 -8.37 -37.78
N ASN A 309 -48.30 -9.06 -38.66
CA ASN A 309 -49.77 -9.07 -38.70
C ASN A 309 -50.40 -7.67 -38.83
N ILE A 310 -49.98 -6.90 -39.84
CA ILE A 310 -50.50 -5.55 -40.09
C ILE A 310 -51.88 -5.65 -40.77
N SER A 311 -52.92 -5.10 -40.14
CA SER A 311 -54.29 -5.02 -40.67
C SER A 311 -54.97 -3.70 -40.31
N GLU A 312 -56.07 -3.37 -40.98
CA GLU A 312 -56.91 -2.21 -40.64
C GLU A 312 -57.74 -2.46 -39.37
N ILE A 313 -58.06 -1.38 -38.64
CA ILE A 313 -58.88 -1.43 -37.42
C ILE A 313 -60.34 -1.13 -37.80
N SER A 314 -61.24 -2.09 -37.63
CA SER A 314 -62.65 -1.95 -38.05
C SER A 314 -63.47 -1.00 -37.18
N SER A 315 -63.15 -0.86 -35.89
CA SER A 315 -63.88 -0.02 -34.93
C SER A 315 -63.29 1.39 -34.75
N LEU A 316 -62.48 1.85 -35.71
CA LEU A 316 -61.70 3.08 -35.56
C LEU A 316 -62.61 4.33 -35.54
N TYR A 317 -63.73 4.30 -36.28
CA TYR A 317 -64.68 5.41 -36.34
C TYR A 317 -65.40 5.61 -35.00
N GLU A 318 -65.93 4.53 -34.41
CA GLU A 318 -66.64 4.56 -33.14
C GLU A 318 -65.70 5.03 -32.01
N LYS A 319 -64.46 4.53 -31.98
CA LYS A 319 -63.43 4.99 -31.03
C LYS A 319 -63.11 6.48 -31.22
N GLY A 320 -63.11 6.98 -32.45
CA GLY A 320 -62.96 8.41 -32.72
C GLY A 320 -64.11 9.25 -32.17
N ILE A 321 -65.35 8.76 -32.24
CA ILE A 321 -66.50 9.42 -31.61
C ILE A 321 -66.36 9.42 -30.08
N SER A 322 -65.94 8.30 -29.47
CA SER A 322 -65.66 8.23 -28.03
C SER A 322 -64.59 9.25 -27.59
N LEU A 323 -63.54 9.46 -28.39
CA LEU A 323 -62.51 10.45 -28.06
C LEU A 323 -63.09 11.88 -28.00
N LEU A 324 -64.06 12.20 -28.86
CA LEU A 324 -64.70 13.52 -28.89
C LEU A 324 -65.59 13.79 -27.68
N THR A 325 -65.90 12.79 -26.84
CA THR A 325 -66.68 12.99 -25.61
C THR A 325 -65.81 13.33 -24.40
N ILE A 326 -64.50 13.41 -24.55
CA ILE A 326 -63.54 13.63 -23.46
C ILE A 326 -63.06 15.08 -23.47
N ASP A 327 -63.24 15.78 -22.35
CA ASP A 327 -62.77 17.15 -22.18
C ASP A 327 -61.33 17.20 -21.64
N PRO A 328 -60.45 18.05 -22.22
CA PRO A 328 -59.13 18.30 -21.65
C PRO A 328 -59.19 18.86 -20.24
N LYS A 329 -58.31 18.37 -19.38
CA LYS A 329 -58.12 18.80 -18.01
C LYS A 329 -56.80 19.54 -17.85
N ARG A 330 -56.65 20.15 -16.67
CA ARG A 330 -55.50 20.96 -16.28
C ARG A 330 -55.07 20.54 -14.88
N TRP A 331 -53.77 20.37 -14.66
CA TRP A 331 -53.21 19.91 -13.39
C TRP A 331 -51.85 20.54 -13.09
N ASN A 332 -51.42 20.42 -11.84
CA ASN A 332 -50.05 20.65 -11.41
C ASN A 332 -49.43 19.30 -11.05
N ASP A 333 -48.14 19.10 -11.32
CA ASP A 333 -47.47 17.86 -10.92
C ASP A 333 -47.35 17.78 -9.40
N LYS A 334 -47.61 16.59 -8.86
CA LYS A 334 -47.62 16.37 -7.41
C LYS A 334 -46.22 16.50 -6.82
N THR A 335 -45.22 15.89 -7.45
CA THR A 335 -43.82 15.91 -6.99
C THR A 335 -43.27 17.32 -7.06
N GLU A 336 -43.45 18.03 -8.18
CA GLU A 336 -43.02 19.41 -8.32
C GLU A 336 -43.66 20.32 -7.27
N THR A 337 -44.96 20.13 -7.00
CA THR A 337 -45.70 20.88 -5.96
C THR A 337 -45.12 20.60 -4.58
N GLU A 338 -44.87 19.34 -4.24
CA GLU A 338 -44.29 18.93 -2.95
C GLU A 338 -42.85 19.44 -2.78
N SER A 339 -42.00 19.35 -3.82
CA SER A 339 -40.64 19.87 -3.82
C SER A 339 -40.59 21.39 -3.63
N LEU A 340 -41.49 22.14 -4.28
CA LEU A 340 -41.58 23.59 -4.11
C LEU A 340 -41.98 23.97 -2.67
N VAL A 341 -42.96 23.28 -2.11
CA VAL A 341 -43.41 23.49 -0.72
C VAL A 341 -42.27 23.20 0.26
N ASN A 342 -41.53 22.11 0.04
CA ASN A 342 -40.39 21.74 0.88
C ASN A 342 -39.31 22.85 0.83
N ALA A 343 -38.89 23.28 -0.36
CA ALA A 343 -37.89 24.33 -0.54
C ALA A 343 -38.28 25.65 0.15
N LEU A 344 -39.56 26.03 0.08
CA LEU A 344 -40.08 27.22 0.76
C LEU A 344 -40.12 27.08 2.30
N THR A 345 -40.19 25.85 2.79
CA THR A 345 -40.32 25.55 4.23
C THR A 345 -38.96 25.39 4.92
N THR A 346 -37.99 24.75 4.26
CA THR A 346 -36.67 24.43 4.84
C THR A 346 -35.57 25.39 4.43
N GLY A 347 -35.74 26.15 3.35
CA GLY A 347 -34.71 27.01 2.78
C GLY A 347 -33.60 26.26 2.02
N GLU A 348 -33.71 24.93 1.89
CA GLU A 348 -32.81 24.08 1.12
C GLU A 348 -33.49 23.67 -0.20
N SER A 349 -32.83 23.93 -1.33
CA SER A 349 -33.30 23.51 -2.66
C SER A 349 -32.54 22.26 -3.09
N GLU A 350 -33.20 21.10 -3.04
CA GLU A 350 -32.60 19.78 -3.29
C GLU A 350 -32.69 19.35 -4.78
N THR A 351 -33.34 20.14 -5.63
CA THR A 351 -33.50 19.85 -7.06
C THR A 351 -32.42 20.53 -7.91
N VAL A 352 -31.98 19.85 -8.97
CA VAL A 352 -31.04 20.43 -9.96
C VAL A 352 -31.69 21.53 -10.80
N ASP A 353 -33.01 21.44 -10.99
CA ASP A 353 -33.78 22.41 -11.76
C ASP A 353 -34.41 23.48 -10.87
N ASN A 354 -34.50 24.72 -11.38
CA ASN A 354 -35.29 25.79 -10.77
C ASN A 354 -36.77 25.36 -10.73
N VAL A 355 -37.26 24.91 -9.58
CA VAL A 355 -38.66 24.46 -9.43
C VAL A 355 -39.59 25.63 -9.72
N LYS A 356 -40.25 25.58 -10.87
CA LYS A 356 -41.35 26.47 -11.24
C LYS A 356 -42.62 25.65 -11.22
N LEU A 357 -43.61 26.07 -10.45
CA LEU A 357 -44.94 25.47 -10.51
C LEU A 357 -45.51 25.71 -11.92
N THR A 358 -45.45 24.67 -12.75
CA THR A 358 -45.91 24.71 -14.13
C THR A 358 -47.28 24.06 -14.20
N GLN A 359 -48.20 24.72 -14.89
CA GLN A 359 -49.54 24.20 -15.08
C GLN A 359 -49.62 23.44 -16.40
N TYR A 360 -49.91 22.15 -16.31
CA TYR A 360 -50.01 21.24 -17.44
C TYR A 360 -51.47 21.13 -17.92
N ASN A 361 -51.65 20.88 -19.22
CA ASN A 361 -52.97 20.66 -19.83
C ASN A 361 -52.91 19.39 -20.70
N GLY A 362 -54.00 18.63 -20.75
CA GLY A 362 -54.06 17.37 -21.50
C GLY A 362 -55.26 16.52 -21.11
N LEU A 363 -55.19 15.22 -21.36
CA LEU A 363 -56.20 14.23 -21.04
C LEU A 363 -55.75 13.39 -19.84
N ILE A 364 -56.72 12.87 -19.09
CA ILE A 364 -56.47 11.96 -17.96
C ILE A 364 -56.79 10.53 -18.39
N ALA A 365 -55.91 9.60 -18.05
CA ALA A 365 -55.93 8.25 -18.60
C ALA A 365 -57.20 7.47 -18.20
N GLU A 366 -57.71 7.75 -17.00
CA GLU A 366 -58.96 7.21 -16.49
C GLU A 366 -60.19 7.67 -17.27
N ASP A 367 -60.20 8.89 -17.81
CA ASP A 367 -61.31 9.36 -18.65
C ASP A 367 -61.35 8.61 -20.00
N LEU A 368 -60.17 8.27 -20.54
CA LEU A 368 -60.04 7.45 -21.75
C LEU A 368 -60.51 6.02 -21.49
N SER A 369 -60.13 5.45 -20.35
CA SER A 369 -60.63 4.15 -19.89
C SER A 369 -62.16 4.16 -19.79
N ALA A 370 -62.75 5.18 -19.16
CA ALA A 370 -64.20 5.33 -19.03
C ALA A 370 -64.92 5.49 -20.39
N ALA A 371 -64.24 6.03 -21.41
CA ALA A 371 -64.74 6.16 -22.77
C ALA A 371 -64.53 4.90 -23.64
N GLY A 372 -63.94 3.83 -23.09
CA GLY A 372 -63.66 2.57 -23.81
C GLY A 372 -62.45 2.62 -24.75
N LEU A 373 -61.47 3.48 -24.44
CA LEU A 373 -60.25 3.68 -25.23
C LEU A 373 -59.01 3.01 -24.62
N ASP A 374 -59.19 1.87 -23.94
CA ASP A 374 -58.12 1.12 -23.27
C ASP A 374 -56.92 0.76 -24.16
N ASP A 375 -57.12 0.57 -25.46
CA ASP A 375 -56.06 0.22 -26.41
C ASP A 375 -54.99 1.32 -26.58
N PHE A 376 -55.27 2.53 -26.09
CA PHE A 376 -54.38 3.69 -26.16
C PHE A 376 -53.82 4.08 -24.78
N LEU A 377 -53.92 3.17 -23.81
CA LEU A 377 -53.38 3.35 -22.46
C LEU A 377 -52.10 2.54 -22.28
N PHE A 378 -51.14 3.12 -21.58
CA PHE A 378 -49.98 2.39 -21.06
C PHE A 378 -50.34 1.80 -19.71
N ARG A 379 -50.07 0.49 -19.53
CA ARG A 379 -50.31 -0.22 -18.28
C ARG A 379 -49.04 -0.91 -17.80
N ASN A 380 -48.88 -0.99 -16.49
CA ASN A 380 -47.77 -1.72 -15.88
C ASN A 380 -48.04 -3.23 -15.83
N GLU A 381 -47.09 -3.98 -15.28
CA GLU A 381 -47.18 -5.44 -15.16
C GLU A 381 -48.35 -5.91 -14.27
N SER A 382 -48.82 -5.10 -13.31
CA SER A 382 -50.02 -5.36 -12.51
C SER A 382 -51.32 -5.02 -13.24
N GLY A 383 -51.26 -4.40 -14.42
CA GLY A 383 -52.42 -4.00 -15.22
C GLY A 383 -53.01 -2.63 -14.85
N GLU A 384 -52.37 -1.89 -13.96
CA GLU A 384 -52.77 -0.54 -13.58
C GLU A 384 -52.43 0.46 -14.70
N VAL A 385 -53.22 1.51 -14.82
CA VAL A 385 -53.03 2.56 -15.82
C VAL A 385 -51.88 3.46 -15.39
N GLU A 386 -50.87 3.62 -16.25
CA GLU A 386 -49.71 4.48 -16.00
C GLU A 386 -49.59 5.66 -16.99
N GLY A 387 -50.31 5.63 -18.11
CA GLY A 387 -50.24 6.73 -19.07
C GLY A 387 -51.11 6.57 -20.30
N ILE A 388 -50.92 7.49 -21.24
CA ILE A 388 -51.68 7.61 -22.50
C ILE A 388 -50.72 7.60 -23.68
N GLU A 389 -51.07 6.88 -24.75
CA GLU A 389 -50.39 6.93 -26.04
C GLU A 389 -50.84 8.13 -26.89
N TYR A 390 -50.47 9.34 -26.43
CA TYR A 390 -50.88 10.61 -27.04
C TYR A 390 -50.56 10.70 -28.55
N ASP A 391 -49.43 10.13 -28.96
CA ASP A 391 -48.94 10.12 -30.34
C ASP A 391 -49.83 9.28 -31.28
N LYS A 392 -50.71 8.44 -30.74
CA LYS A 392 -51.64 7.61 -31.51
C LYS A 392 -53.08 8.10 -31.49
N LEU A 393 -53.50 8.87 -30.48
CA LEU A 393 -54.90 9.31 -30.34
C LEU A 393 -55.43 10.08 -31.55
N TRP A 394 -54.63 10.96 -32.15
CA TRP A 394 -55.07 11.73 -33.32
C TRP A 394 -55.45 10.84 -34.52
N THR A 395 -54.91 9.60 -34.58
CA THR A 395 -55.26 8.66 -35.65
C THR A 395 -56.72 8.24 -35.60
N LEU A 396 -57.36 8.28 -34.42
CA LEU A 396 -58.79 8.04 -34.23
C LEU A 396 -59.66 9.12 -34.90
N LEU A 397 -59.13 10.34 -35.04
CA LEU A 397 -59.87 11.45 -35.63
C LEU A 397 -59.90 11.37 -37.16
N ILE A 398 -58.99 10.62 -37.79
CA ILE A 398 -58.91 10.48 -39.25
C ILE A 398 -60.27 10.05 -39.86
N PRO A 399 -60.91 8.94 -39.45
CA PRO A 399 -62.20 8.55 -40.02
C PRO A 399 -63.34 9.51 -39.65
N VAL A 400 -63.31 10.12 -38.46
CA VAL A 400 -64.33 11.06 -38.01
C VAL A 400 -64.30 12.33 -38.85
N ILE A 401 -63.13 12.94 -39.01
CA ILE A 401 -62.93 14.13 -39.84
C ILE A 401 -63.29 13.83 -41.29
N ARG A 402 -62.91 12.66 -41.81
CA ARG A 402 -63.29 12.25 -43.18
C ARG A 402 -64.82 12.16 -43.34
N SER A 403 -65.51 11.60 -42.35
CA SER A 403 -66.98 11.55 -42.35
C SER A 403 -67.60 12.94 -42.24
N GLN A 404 -67.06 13.81 -41.38
CA GLN A 404 -67.52 15.20 -41.25
C GLN A 404 -67.33 15.98 -42.55
N GLN A 405 -66.19 15.82 -43.23
CA GLN A 405 -65.94 16.45 -44.53
C GLN A 405 -66.95 15.97 -45.59
N LYS A 406 -67.28 14.68 -45.62
CA LYS A 406 -68.31 14.13 -46.50
C LYS A 406 -69.68 14.74 -46.20
N TYR A 407 -70.08 14.79 -44.94
CA TYR A 407 -71.34 15.39 -44.50
C TYR A 407 -71.42 16.89 -44.86
N ILE A 408 -70.34 17.65 -44.64
CA ILE A 408 -70.26 19.07 -45.01
C ILE A 408 -70.42 19.25 -46.53
N ALA A 409 -69.78 18.39 -47.34
CA ALA A 409 -69.92 18.44 -48.80
C ALA A 409 -71.36 18.16 -49.25
N GLU A 410 -72.01 17.16 -48.66
CA GLU A 410 -73.42 16.84 -48.91
C GLU A 410 -74.34 18.00 -48.51
N GLN A 411 -74.14 18.58 -47.33
CA GLN A 411 -74.93 19.72 -46.86
C GLN A 411 -74.75 20.96 -47.75
N ASN A 412 -73.54 21.22 -48.22
CA ASN A 412 -73.25 22.31 -49.15
C ASN A 412 -73.96 22.10 -50.50
N ALA A 413 -74.01 20.87 -51.00
CA ALA A 413 -74.74 20.54 -52.23
C ALA A 413 -76.26 20.77 -52.05
N VAL A 414 -76.83 20.35 -50.92
CA VAL A 414 -78.24 20.60 -50.59
C VAL A 414 -78.54 22.10 -50.48
N ASN A 415 -77.68 22.86 -49.79
CA ASN A 415 -77.85 24.30 -49.66
C ASN A 415 -77.83 25.00 -51.02
N GLN A 416 -76.93 24.59 -51.94
CA GLN A 416 -76.90 25.12 -53.31
C GLN A 416 -78.20 24.85 -54.07
N GLN A 417 -78.76 23.63 -53.95
CA GLN A 417 -80.04 23.28 -54.57
C GLN A 417 -81.20 24.12 -54.00
N LEU A 418 -81.25 24.31 -52.67
CA LEU A 418 -82.25 25.14 -52.01
C LEU A 418 -82.14 26.62 -52.43
N PHE A 419 -80.93 27.17 -52.51
CA PHE A 419 -80.72 28.55 -52.99
C PHE A 419 -81.17 28.71 -54.44
N SER A 420 -80.90 27.73 -55.31
CA SER A 420 -81.42 27.73 -56.69
C SER A 420 -82.95 27.75 -56.70
N ARG A 421 -83.60 26.91 -55.89
CA ARG A 421 -85.07 26.79 -55.84
C ARG A 421 -85.76 28.02 -55.25
N LEU A 422 -85.17 28.66 -54.23
CA LEU A 422 -85.65 29.93 -53.68
C LEU A 422 -85.50 31.08 -54.68
N GLY A 423 -84.46 31.07 -55.50
CA GLY A 423 -84.29 32.00 -56.61
C GLY A 423 -85.39 31.89 -57.66
N GLU A 424 -85.81 30.65 -57.98
CA GLU A 424 -86.95 30.39 -58.87
C GLU A 424 -88.27 30.94 -58.29
N LEU A 425 -88.56 30.66 -57.01
CA LEU A 425 -89.80 31.07 -56.34
C LEU A 425 -89.93 32.58 -56.07
N ARG A 426 -88.83 33.34 -56.07
CA ARG A 426 -88.83 34.80 -55.85
C ARG A 426 -89.00 35.60 -57.16
N ASN A 427 -88.86 34.94 -58.30
CA ASN A 427 -89.07 35.49 -59.63
C ASN A 427 -90.45 35.14 -60.22
N GLU A 428 -91.27 34.40 -59.46
CA GLU A 428 -92.72 34.26 -59.61
C GLU A 428 -93.42 35.24 -58.66
#